data_AF-N1R571-F1
#
_entry.id   AF-N1R571-F1
#
_cell.length_a   1.000
_cell.length_b   1.000
_cell.length_c   1.000
_cell.angle_alpha   90.00
_cell.angle_beta   90.00
_cell.angle_gamma   90.00
#
_symmetry.space_group_name_H-M   'P 1'
#
loop_
_entity.id
_entity.type
_entity.pdbx_description
1 polymer ?
#
loop_
_entity_poly.entity_id
_entity_poly.type
_entity_poly.pdbx_seq_one_letter_code
_entity_poly.pdbx_strand_id
1 'polypeptide(L)'
;MEMERRSVVYDSEGGDDHERQGTVWTATSHIVAAVVGSGVLALAWTVAQLGWVVGPLVLLGFSCVTYYTSTLLANCYRYPDPVSGAVNREYIDAVRCYLGRKNVLLCGCAQYVNLWGTLVGYTITASTSMVAVKRVNCFHRSGFSTTGCNSSGSTYMVLFGLMQLLLSQLPSLHNIAWLSVVAVATSFGYSFISLGLCAAKWASHGDVRGTLAGASVDAPRDKAFNVLLALGNIAFSYTFADVLIEIQDTLKSPPAENKTMKRASLYGLSMTTVFYLLLGCTGYAAFGNDAPGNILTGLAFYEPYWLVDVANVCVIVHLAGAYQVFAQPIFARLESYVACRWPDAKIINATYYVRVPGRPSSSVPVAPLKLVLRTVIIMFTTLVAMLLPFFNAVLGLIGALGFWPLSVYFPVSMHIARLKIRRGEGRWYWLQAMSFVCLLISLAASIGSVQDIVHNLKTATPF
;
A
#
# COMPACT_ATOMS: atom_id res chain seq x y z
N MET A 1 14.69 -15.84 54.85
CA MET A 1 13.49 -15.06 54.49
C MET A 1 13.53 -14.88 52.98
N GLU A 2 13.05 -15.90 52.27
CA GLU A 2 13.00 -15.93 50.80
C GLU A 2 11.90 -14.99 50.35
N MET A 3 12.29 -13.92 49.65
CA MET A 3 11.35 -13.04 48.99
C MET A 3 10.94 -13.69 47.68
N GLU A 4 9.74 -14.25 47.69
CA GLU A 4 9.07 -14.90 46.58
C GLU A 4 9.15 -14.02 45.31
N ARG A 5 10.00 -14.43 44.38
CA ARG A 5 10.14 -13.81 43.06
C ARG A 5 8.88 -14.13 42.27
N ARG A 6 7.81 -13.34 42.43
CA ARG A 6 6.69 -13.33 41.49
C ARG A 6 7.28 -13.08 40.11
N SER A 7 7.27 -14.12 39.28
CA SER A 7 7.46 -14.01 37.85
C SER A 7 6.51 -12.92 37.37
N VAL A 8 7.07 -11.82 36.89
CA VAL A 8 6.32 -10.94 35.99
C VAL A 8 6.05 -11.81 34.79
N VAL A 9 4.82 -12.35 34.74
CA VAL A 9 4.25 -12.87 33.51
C VAL A 9 4.30 -11.68 32.57
N TYR A 10 5.28 -11.69 31.68
CA TYR A 10 5.07 -11.05 30.40
C TYR A 10 3.83 -11.78 29.88
N ASP A 11 2.69 -11.11 29.91
CA ASP A 11 1.80 -11.23 28.78
C ASP A 11 2.63 -10.68 27.60
N SER A 12 3.59 -11.49 27.10
CA SER A 12 3.60 -11.72 25.67
C SER A 12 2.14 -11.94 25.37
N GLU A 13 1.53 -11.15 24.49
CA GLU A 13 0.29 -11.56 23.87
C GLU A 13 0.52 -13.00 23.45
N GLY A 14 0.04 -13.90 24.31
CA GLY A 14 0.47 -15.28 24.37
C GLY A 14 -0.18 -15.82 23.15
N GLY A 15 0.64 -16.10 22.13
CA GLY A 15 0.21 -16.20 20.75
C GLY A 15 -1.21 -16.71 20.70
N ASP A 16 -2.15 -15.79 20.49
CA ASP A 16 -3.55 -16.17 20.47
C ASP A 16 -3.59 -17.28 19.42
N ASP A 17 -3.88 -18.49 19.86
CA ASP A 17 -4.49 -19.52 19.02
C ASP A 17 -5.91 -19.00 18.75
N HIS A 18 -5.99 -17.81 18.14
CA HIS A 18 -7.13 -17.42 17.36
C HIS A 18 -7.26 -18.52 16.33
N GLU A 19 -8.28 -19.34 16.52
CA GLU A 19 -8.62 -20.41 15.62
C GLU A 19 -8.60 -19.83 14.20
N ARG A 20 -7.65 -20.30 13.38
CA ARG A 20 -7.47 -19.80 12.02
C ARG A 20 -8.72 -20.13 11.22
N GLN A 21 -9.55 -19.13 10.97
CA GLN A 21 -10.84 -19.31 10.28
C GLN A 21 -10.82 -18.78 8.84
N GLY A 22 -9.70 -18.20 8.39
CA GLY A 22 -9.55 -17.64 7.04
C GLY A 22 -9.78 -18.67 5.94
N THR A 23 -10.43 -18.25 4.87
CA THR A 23 -10.77 -19.06 3.69
C THR A 23 -10.14 -18.49 2.42
N VAL A 24 -10.26 -19.21 1.30
CA VAL A 24 -9.83 -18.68 -0.01
C VAL A 24 -10.49 -17.33 -0.29
N TRP A 25 -11.76 -17.15 0.07
CA TRP A 25 -12.50 -15.92 -0.19
C TRP A 25 -12.05 -14.76 0.71
N THR A 26 -11.85 -15.01 2.01
CA THR A 26 -11.36 -13.94 2.90
C THR A 26 -9.95 -13.52 2.51
N ALA A 27 -9.06 -14.47 2.18
CA ALA A 27 -7.73 -14.14 1.68
C ALA A 27 -7.78 -13.41 0.33
N THR A 28 -8.66 -13.82 -0.59
CA THR A 28 -8.86 -13.10 -1.87
C THR A 28 -9.29 -11.66 -1.60
N SER A 29 -10.23 -11.45 -0.68
CA SER A 29 -10.68 -10.13 -0.27
C SER A 29 -9.56 -9.28 0.35
N HIS A 30 -8.72 -9.87 1.21
CA HIS A 30 -7.56 -9.16 1.77
C HIS A 30 -6.53 -8.77 0.70
N ILE A 31 -6.25 -9.68 -0.25
CA ILE A 31 -5.37 -9.38 -1.39
C ILE A 31 -5.95 -8.24 -2.23
N VAL A 32 -7.24 -8.32 -2.59
CA VAL A 32 -7.91 -7.26 -3.36
C VAL A 32 -7.89 -5.94 -2.60
N ALA A 33 -8.16 -5.93 -1.30
CA ALA A 33 -8.11 -4.70 -0.49
C ALA A 33 -6.68 -4.12 -0.39
N ALA A 34 -5.66 -4.97 -0.28
CA ALA A 34 -4.26 -4.53 -0.24
C ALA A 34 -3.80 -3.95 -1.59
N VAL A 35 -4.21 -4.57 -2.70
CA VAL A 35 -3.78 -4.20 -4.05
C VAL A 35 -4.62 -3.04 -4.59
N VAL A 36 -5.96 -3.11 -4.49
CA VAL A 36 -6.92 -2.07 -4.95
C VAL A 36 -7.00 -0.92 -3.95
N GLY A 37 -5.90 -0.18 -3.82
CA GLY A 37 -5.77 1.04 -3.02
C GLY A 37 -5.48 2.27 -3.87
N SER A 38 -4.64 3.18 -3.37
CA SER A 38 -4.28 4.42 -4.08
C SER A 38 -3.63 4.20 -5.46
N GLY A 39 -2.99 3.05 -5.69
CA GLY A 39 -2.32 2.72 -6.97
C GLY A 39 -3.27 2.68 -8.17
N VAL A 40 -4.52 2.25 -7.98
CA VAL A 40 -5.52 2.16 -9.06
C VAL A 40 -5.85 3.54 -9.64
N LEU A 41 -5.74 4.60 -8.83
CA LEU A 41 -6.05 5.97 -9.22
C LEU A 41 -5.03 6.56 -10.21
N ALA A 42 -3.80 6.01 -10.23
CA ALA A 42 -2.74 6.44 -11.14
C ALA A 42 -2.80 5.76 -12.51
N LEU A 43 -3.61 4.71 -12.68
CA LEU A 43 -3.49 3.80 -13.82
C LEU A 43 -3.77 4.46 -15.17
N ALA A 44 -4.77 5.34 -15.24
CA ALA A 44 -5.08 6.08 -16.46
C ALA A 44 -3.86 6.90 -16.92
N TRP A 45 -3.19 7.59 -16.00
CA TRP A 45 -1.96 8.32 -16.28
C TRP A 45 -0.82 7.38 -16.68
N THR A 46 -0.64 6.24 -16.02
CA THR A 46 0.44 5.29 -16.38
C THR A 46 0.26 4.73 -17.79
N VAL A 47 -0.97 4.35 -18.17
CA VAL A 47 -1.28 3.90 -19.53
C VAL A 47 -1.10 5.06 -20.51
N ALA A 48 -1.44 6.29 -20.13
CA ALA A 48 -1.16 7.45 -20.96
C ALA A 48 0.33 7.68 -21.21
N GLN A 49 1.20 7.46 -20.21
CA GLN A 49 2.65 7.58 -20.40
C GLN A 49 3.24 6.44 -21.25
N LEU A 50 2.68 5.23 -21.18
CA LEU A 50 3.20 4.05 -21.89
C LEU A 50 2.56 3.83 -23.27
N GLY A 51 1.34 4.32 -23.49
CA GLY A 51 0.57 4.13 -24.71
C GLY A 51 -0.26 2.85 -24.77
N TRP A 52 -1.04 2.73 -25.84
CA TRP A 52 -2.03 1.65 -26.04
C TRP A 52 -1.45 0.25 -26.10
N VAL A 53 -0.17 0.10 -26.46
CA VAL A 53 0.48 -1.22 -26.60
C VAL A 53 1.28 -1.55 -25.34
N VAL A 54 2.23 -0.70 -24.98
CA VAL A 54 3.17 -1.00 -23.88
C VAL A 54 2.46 -0.94 -22.53
N GLY A 55 1.50 -0.03 -22.31
CA GLY A 55 0.79 0.10 -21.04
C GLY A 55 0.11 -1.20 -20.60
N PRO A 56 -0.82 -1.75 -21.40
CA PRO A 56 -1.49 -3.02 -21.08
C PRO A 56 -0.54 -4.20 -20.94
N LEU A 57 0.49 -4.30 -21.80
CA LEU A 57 1.47 -5.39 -21.74
C LEU A 57 2.31 -5.34 -20.45
N VAL A 58 2.70 -4.14 -20.01
CA VAL A 58 3.44 -3.96 -18.76
C VAL A 58 2.55 -4.29 -17.56
N LEU A 59 1.28 -3.85 -17.54
CA LEU A 59 0.33 -4.23 -16.48
C LEU A 59 0.19 -5.76 -16.35
N LEU A 60 0.00 -6.45 -17.49
CA LEU A 60 -0.04 -7.92 -17.53
C LEU A 60 1.29 -8.54 -17.08
N GLY A 61 2.42 -7.99 -17.52
CA GLY A 61 3.76 -8.45 -17.13
C GLY A 61 3.99 -8.39 -15.62
N PHE A 62 3.69 -7.26 -15.00
CA PHE A 62 3.77 -7.10 -13.54
C PHE A 62 2.83 -8.05 -12.82
N SER A 63 1.58 -8.20 -13.28
CA SER A 63 0.65 -9.18 -12.71
C SER A 63 1.19 -10.61 -12.77
N CYS A 64 1.79 -11.01 -13.89
CA CYS A 64 2.35 -12.35 -14.06
C CYS A 64 3.56 -12.60 -13.15
N VAL A 65 4.49 -11.63 -13.08
CA VAL A 65 5.65 -11.70 -12.18
C VAL A 65 5.21 -11.77 -10.72
N THR A 66 4.31 -10.87 -10.30
CA THR A 66 3.80 -10.83 -8.93
C THR A 66 3.04 -12.12 -8.58
N TYR A 67 2.21 -12.66 -9.48
CA TYR A 67 1.55 -13.93 -9.24
C TYR A 67 2.57 -15.06 -9.05
N TYR A 68 3.55 -15.14 -9.98
CA TYR A 68 4.58 -16.16 -9.92
C TYR A 68 5.36 -16.10 -8.60
N THR A 69 5.89 -14.93 -8.23
CA THR A 69 6.68 -14.77 -7.00
C THR A 69 5.85 -14.95 -5.72
N SER A 70 4.57 -14.53 -5.72
CA SER A 70 3.65 -14.80 -4.62
C SER A 70 3.39 -16.30 -4.43
N THR A 71 3.34 -17.09 -5.51
CA THR A 71 3.25 -18.56 -5.37
C THR A 71 4.53 -19.17 -4.80
N LEU A 72 5.70 -18.59 -5.08
CA LEU A 72 6.97 -19.00 -4.47
C LEU A 72 6.96 -18.69 -2.98
N LEU A 73 6.60 -17.45 -2.61
CA LEU A 73 6.53 -16.98 -1.24
C LEU A 73 5.53 -17.77 -0.39
N ALA A 74 4.36 -18.11 -0.95
CA ALA A 74 3.35 -18.89 -0.22
C ALA A 74 3.86 -20.28 0.22
N ASN A 75 4.85 -20.83 -0.48
CA ASN A 75 5.50 -22.07 -0.08
C ASN A 75 6.61 -21.89 0.98
N CYS A 76 6.99 -20.65 1.29
CA CYS A 76 8.01 -20.31 2.29
C CYS A 76 7.39 -19.92 3.63
N TYR A 77 6.05 -19.96 3.74
CA TYR A 77 5.33 -19.78 5.00
C TYR A 77 5.76 -20.79 6.07
N ARG A 78 5.96 -22.06 5.70
CA ARG A 78 6.46 -23.11 6.60
C ARG A 78 7.90 -23.50 6.24
N TYR A 79 8.72 -23.77 7.26
CA TYR A 79 10.11 -24.25 7.12
C TYR A 79 10.34 -25.55 7.89
N PRO A 80 11.10 -26.54 7.37
CA PRO A 80 11.74 -26.56 6.05
C PRO A 80 10.80 -26.98 4.92
N ASP A 81 9.75 -27.75 5.25
CA ASP A 81 8.76 -28.25 4.31
C ASP A 81 7.53 -27.32 4.22
N PRO A 82 6.99 -27.06 3.01
CA PRO A 82 5.87 -26.13 2.82
C PRO A 82 4.52 -26.58 3.43
N VAL A 83 4.41 -27.81 3.92
CA VAL A 83 3.17 -28.36 4.51
C VAL A 83 3.39 -28.79 5.96
N SER A 84 4.45 -29.53 6.25
CA SER A 84 4.71 -30.08 7.60
C SER A 84 5.68 -29.24 8.44
N GLY A 85 6.32 -28.22 7.85
CA GLY A 85 7.27 -27.35 8.54
C GLY A 85 6.67 -26.48 9.63
N ALA A 86 7.54 -25.93 10.48
CA ALA A 86 7.21 -24.91 11.46
C ALA A 86 6.75 -23.62 10.76
N VAL A 87 5.78 -22.94 11.35
CA VAL A 87 5.16 -21.73 10.81
C VAL A 87 6.05 -20.51 11.03
N ASN A 88 6.15 -19.66 10.00
CA ASN A 88 6.60 -18.27 10.13
C ASN A 88 5.37 -17.37 10.04
N ARG A 89 5.05 -16.64 11.11
CA ARG A 89 3.86 -15.77 11.15
C ARG A 89 4.07 -14.45 10.42
N GLU A 90 5.32 -14.00 10.34
CA GLU A 90 5.72 -12.76 9.67
C GLU A 90 6.66 -13.03 8.50
N TYR A 91 6.61 -12.17 7.49
CA TYR A 91 7.50 -12.21 6.32
C TYR A 91 8.99 -12.26 6.73
N ILE A 92 9.37 -11.41 7.68
CA ILE A 92 10.76 -11.26 8.13
C ILE A 92 11.29 -12.52 8.83
N ASP A 93 10.41 -13.29 9.47
CA ASP A 93 10.76 -14.56 10.10
C ASP A 93 11.03 -15.64 9.06
N ALA A 94 10.24 -15.69 7.97
CA ALA A 94 10.52 -16.58 6.86
C ALA A 94 11.90 -16.28 6.23
N VAL A 95 12.24 -15.00 6.05
CA VAL A 95 13.57 -14.58 5.59
C VAL A 95 14.66 -15.02 6.56
N ARG A 96 14.43 -14.89 7.87
CA ARG A 96 15.39 -15.33 8.90
C ARG A 96 15.66 -16.83 8.79
N CYS A 97 14.62 -17.64 8.65
CA CYS A 97 14.71 -19.10 8.60
C CYS A 97 15.40 -19.60 7.31
N TYR A 98 15.08 -19.02 6.16
CA TYR A 98 15.62 -19.48 4.87
C TYR A 98 16.96 -18.85 4.49
N LEU A 99 17.20 -17.58 4.82
CA LEU A 99 18.33 -16.80 4.30
C LEU A 99 19.27 -16.25 5.39
N GLY A 100 18.93 -16.44 6.66
CA GLY A 100 19.77 -16.08 7.80
C GLY A 100 19.79 -14.58 8.15
N ARG A 101 20.51 -14.25 9.23
CA ARG A 101 20.45 -12.94 9.91
C ARG A 101 20.86 -11.74 9.06
N LYS A 102 21.79 -11.89 8.12
CA LYS A 102 22.22 -10.76 7.26
C LYS A 102 21.08 -10.27 6.37
N ASN A 103 20.29 -11.20 5.84
CA ASN A 103 19.14 -10.90 4.98
C ASN A 103 17.97 -10.31 5.76
N VAL A 104 17.86 -10.60 7.07
CA VAL A 104 16.85 -9.98 7.95
C VAL A 104 17.02 -8.46 8.02
N LEU A 105 18.25 -7.96 8.08
CA LEU A 105 18.49 -6.51 8.10
C LEU A 105 18.03 -5.86 6.80
N LEU A 106 18.42 -6.42 5.65
CA LEU A 106 18.02 -5.91 4.34
C LEU A 106 16.50 -5.97 4.15
N CYS A 107 15.87 -7.08 4.53
CA CYS A 107 14.42 -7.26 4.49
C CYS A 107 13.71 -6.26 5.40
N GLY A 108 14.17 -6.11 6.63
CA GLY A 108 13.61 -5.13 7.57
C GLY A 108 13.70 -3.71 7.03
N CYS A 109 14.87 -3.30 6.50
CA CYS A 109 15.01 -1.98 5.87
C CYS A 109 14.02 -1.79 4.72
N ALA A 110 13.96 -2.73 3.77
CA ALA A 110 13.04 -2.63 2.63
C ALA A 110 11.56 -2.60 3.08
N GLN A 111 11.17 -3.51 3.98
CA GLN A 111 9.79 -3.66 4.45
C GLN A 111 9.34 -2.44 5.25
N TYR A 112 10.10 -1.97 6.24
CA TYR A 112 9.69 -0.81 7.04
C TYR A 112 9.74 0.51 6.25
N VAL A 113 10.67 0.66 5.29
CA VAL A 113 10.65 1.81 4.37
C VAL A 113 9.39 1.77 3.48
N ASN A 114 9.02 0.59 2.97
CA ASN A 114 7.82 0.43 2.15
C ASN A 114 6.53 0.69 2.94
N LEU A 115 6.42 0.13 4.16
CA LEU A 115 5.28 0.36 5.05
C LEU A 115 5.14 1.84 5.39
N TRP A 116 6.22 2.51 5.83
CA TRP A 116 6.19 3.93 6.17
C TRP A 116 5.94 4.82 4.94
N GLY A 117 6.57 4.51 3.81
CA GLY A 117 6.32 5.20 2.55
C GLY A 117 4.85 5.13 2.15
N THR A 118 4.22 3.96 2.31
CA THR A 118 2.78 3.79 2.06
C THR A 118 1.92 4.70 2.95
N LEU A 119 2.29 4.91 4.22
CA LEU A 119 1.60 5.87 5.10
C LEU A 119 1.69 7.32 4.56
N VAL A 120 2.84 7.72 4.03
CA VAL A 120 3.02 9.02 3.36
C VAL A 120 2.11 9.09 2.12
N GLY A 121 2.13 8.07 1.27
CA GLY A 121 1.29 7.97 0.08
C GLY A 121 -0.21 8.03 0.39
N TYR A 122 -0.66 7.37 1.46
CA TYR A 122 -2.06 7.43 1.92
C TYR A 122 -2.45 8.81 2.44
N THR A 123 -1.54 9.49 3.16
CA THR A 123 -1.77 10.86 3.61
C THR A 123 -1.97 11.81 2.42
N ILE A 124 -1.10 11.70 1.42
CA ILE A 124 -1.22 12.48 0.17
C ILE A 124 -2.54 12.16 -0.52
N THR A 125 -2.82 10.88 -0.77
CA THR A 125 -4.01 10.45 -1.51
C THR A 125 -5.30 10.88 -0.82
N ALA A 126 -5.45 10.63 0.48
CA ALA A 126 -6.64 11.01 1.23
C ALA A 126 -6.84 12.53 1.27
N SER A 127 -5.76 13.31 1.41
CA SER A 127 -5.83 14.76 1.34
C SER A 127 -6.26 15.27 -0.04
N THR A 128 -5.75 14.68 -1.13
CA THR A 128 -6.16 15.04 -2.49
C THR A 128 -7.63 14.72 -2.75
N SER A 129 -8.14 13.62 -2.19
CA SER A 129 -9.57 13.28 -2.24
C SER A 129 -10.43 14.26 -1.45
N MET A 130 -10.00 14.70 -0.26
CA MET A 130 -10.72 15.73 0.50
C MET A 130 -10.74 17.09 -0.23
N VAL A 131 -9.63 17.48 -0.86
CA VAL A 131 -9.55 18.67 -1.71
C VAL A 131 -10.53 18.54 -2.87
N ALA A 132 -10.61 17.37 -3.52
CA ALA A 132 -11.52 17.12 -4.63
C ALA A 132 -13.00 17.29 -4.22
N VAL A 133 -13.41 16.71 -3.08
CA VAL A 133 -14.77 16.89 -2.54
C VAL A 133 -15.11 18.37 -2.34
N LYS A 134 -14.23 19.12 -1.65
CA LYS A 134 -14.48 20.56 -1.43
C LYS A 134 -14.54 21.33 -2.74
N ARG A 135 -13.65 21.02 -3.69
CA ARG A 135 -13.54 21.74 -4.96
C ARG A 135 -14.76 21.50 -5.85
N VAL A 136 -15.22 20.26 -5.96
CA VAL A 136 -16.40 19.88 -6.76
C VAL A 136 -17.67 20.51 -6.18
N ASN A 137 -17.83 20.49 -4.85
CA ASN A 137 -18.94 21.18 -4.18
C ASN A 137 -18.91 22.71 -4.36
N CYS A 138 -17.72 23.31 -4.35
CA CYS A 138 -17.56 24.74 -4.59
C CYS A 138 -17.99 25.11 -6.02
N PHE A 139 -17.53 24.37 -7.03
CA PHE A 139 -17.94 24.60 -8.43
C PHE A 139 -19.44 24.38 -8.65
N HIS A 140 -20.04 23.39 -8.00
CA HIS A 140 -21.48 23.15 -8.10
C HIS A 140 -22.30 24.32 -7.52
N ARG A 141 -21.88 24.89 -6.37
CA ARG A 141 -22.59 26.01 -5.72
C ARG A 141 -22.34 27.38 -6.36
N SER A 142 -21.10 27.65 -6.77
CA SER A 142 -20.65 28.98 -7.21
C SER A 142 -20.54 29.10 -8.74
N GLY A 143 -20.91 28.05 -9.48
CA GLY A 143 -20.67 27.92 -10.91
C GLY A 143 -19.18 27.80 -11.25
N PHE A 144 -18.86 27.65 -12.54
CA PHE A 144 -17.47 27.53 -13.02
C PHE A 144 -16.65 28.84 -12.95
N SER A 145 -17.10 29.84 -12.18
CA SER A 145 -16.35 31.07 -11.97
C SER A 145 -15.09 30.79 -11.13
N THR A 146 -13.92 31.17 -11.65
CA THR A 146 -12.59 30.69 -11.23
C THR A 146 -12.05 31.34 -9.95
N THR A 147 -12.74 32.34 -9.40
CA THR A 147 -12.29 33.10 -8.23
C THR A 147 -12.85 32.49 -6.93
N GLY A 148 -12.06 31.65 -6.25
CA GLY A 148 -12.29 31.32 -4.84
C GLY A 148 -12.32 29.83 -4.45
N CYS A 149 -12.37 28.89 -5.40
CA CYS A 149 -12.43 27.45 -5.08
C CYS A 149 -11.06 26.78 -4.82
N ASN A 150 -10.03 27.57 -4.50
CA ASN A 150 -8.72 27.03 -4.12
C ASN A 150 -8.79 26.49 -2.69
N SER A 151 -8.25 25.29 -2.48
CA SER A 151 -8.06 24.75 -1.14
C SER A 151 -6.63 24.28 -0.97
N SER A 152 -6.04 24.65 0.16
CA SER A 152 -4.70 24.21 0.55
C SER A 152 -4.68 22.70 0.79
N GLY A 153 -3.82 21.98 0.04
CA GLY A 153 -3.60 20.56 0.24
C GLY A 153 -2.96 20.24 1.60
N SER A 154 -2.03 21.08 2.07
CA SER A 154 -1.37 20.91 3.37
C SER A 154 -2.35 20.95 4.55
N THR A 155 -3.39 21.80 4.46
CA THR A 155 -4.46 21.83 5.49
C THR A 155 -5.16 20.47 5.62
N TYR A 156 -5.46 19.82 4.50
CA TYR A 156 -6.10 18.50 4.50
C TYR A 156 -5.16 17.36 4.87
N MET A 157 -3.86 17.49 4.61
CA MET A 157 -2.86 16.55 5.11
C MET A 157 -2.78 16.60 6.64
N VAL A 158 -2.78 17.80 7.24
CA VAL A 158 -2.85 17.96 8.70
C VAL A 158 -4.15 17.39 9.25
N LEU A 159 -5.30 17.66 8.61
CA LEU A 159 -6.58 17.11 9.03
C LEU A 159 -6.58 15.57 9.02
N PHE A 160 -6.08 14.95 7.95
CA PHE A 160 -5.94 13.50 7.88
C PHE A 160 -4.97 12.97 8.93
N GLY A 161 -3.83 13.64 9.13
CA GLY A 161 -2.84 13.30 10.16
C GLY A 161 -3.43 13.34 11.58
N LEU A 162 -4.24 14.35 11.90
CA LEU A 162 -4.97 14.44 13.17
C LEU A 162 -5.99 13.30 13.33
N MET A 163 -6.71 12.95 12.26
CA MET A 163 -7.61 11.80 12.28
C MET A 163 -6.84 10.50 12.53
N GLN A 164 -5.71 10.29 11.84
CA GLN A 164 -4.87 9.11 12.04
C GLN A 164 -4.25 9.07 13.43
N LEU A 165 -3.89 10.22 13.97
CA LEU A 165 -3.41 10.34 15.34
C LEU A 165 -4.45 9.79 16.32
N LEU A 166 -5.70 10.26 16.22
CA LEU A 166 -6.78 9.78 17.07
C LEU A 166 -7.04 8.28 16.89
N LEU A 167 -7.12 7.80 15.65
CA LEU A 167 -7.37 6.38 15.35
C LEU A 167 -6.24 5.48 15.86
N SER A 168 -4.98 5.91 15.76
CA SER A 168 -3.83 5.14 16.22
C SER A 168 -3.69 5.11 17.75
N GLN A 169 -4.40 5.96 18.50
CA GLN A 169 -4.46 5.84 19.96
C GLN A 169 -5.54 4.87 20.45
N LEU A 170 -6.48 4.48 19.60
CA LEU A 170 -7.50 3.51 19.98
C LEU A 170 -6.85 2.13 20.22
N PRO A 171 -7.31 1.37 21.22
CA PRO A 171 -6.96 -0.05 21.35
C PRO A 171 -7.23 -0.75 20.01
N SER A 172 -6.42 -1.76 19.66
CA SER A 172 -6.55 -2.46 18.37
C SER A 172 -8.01 -2.81 18.12
N LEU A 173 -8.50 -2.48 16.92
CA LEU A 173 -9.91 -2.63 16.57
C LEU A 173 -10.25 -4.12 16.63
N HIS A 174 -10.79 -4.55 17.76
CA HIS A 174 -10.95 -5.95 18.18
C HIS A 174 -11.99 -6.74 17.34
N ASN A 175 -12.39 -6.20 16.19
CA ASN A 175 -13.14 -6.90 15.15
C ASN A 175 -12.58 -6.52 13.76
N ILE A 176 -11.51 -7.20 13.33
CA ILE A 176 -10.84 -6.94 12.04
C ILE A 176 -11.75 -7.29 10.83
N ALA A 177 -12.77 -8.13 11.05
CA ALA A 177 -13.67 -8.60 10.00
C ALA A 177 -14.49 -7.47 9.35
N TRP A 178 -15.08 -6.55 10.14
CA TRP A 178 -15.90 -5.46 9.57
C TRP A 178 -15.04 -4.44 8.84
N LEU A 179 -13.81 -4.18 9.30
CA LEU A 179 -12.85 -3.30 8.63
C LEU A 179 -12.51 -3.82 7.24
N SER A 180 -12.34 -5.14 7.12
CA SER A 180 -12.04 -5.79 5.85
C SER A 180 -13.21 -5.67 4.87
N VAL A 181 -14.45 -5.82 5.36
CA VAL A 181 -15.66 -5.61 4.54
C VAL A 181 -15.76 -4.16 4.06
N VAL A 182 -15.55 -3.19 4.96
CA VAL A 182 -15.58 -1.76 4.61
C VAL A 182 -14.48 -1.42 3.61
N ALA A 183 -13.26 -1.93 3.81
CA ALA A 183 -12.14 -1.71 2.89
C ALA A 183 -12.45 -2.23 1.49
N VAL A 184 -12.97 -3.46 1.37
CA VAL A 184 -13.35 -4.04 0.07
C VAL A 184 -14.50 -3.25 -0.58
N ALA A 185 -15.55 -2.93 0.18
CA ALA A 185 -16.71 -2.22 -0.33
C ALA A 185 -16.34 -0.82 -0.85
N THR A 186 -15.54 -0.08 -0.10
CA THR A 186 -15.06 1.24 -0.51
C THR A 186 -14.07 1.16 -1.67
N SER A 187 -13.17 0.17 -1.69
CA SER A 187 -12.25 -0.12 -2.80
C SER A 187 -12.98 -0.30 -4.13
N PHE A 188 -13.95 -1.20 -4.16
CA PHE A 188 -14.78 -1.40 -5.33
C PHE A 188 -15.65 -0.20 -5.63
N GLY A 189 -16.19 0.46 -4.60
CA GLY A 189 -17.03 1.65 -4.75
C GLY A 189 -16.37 2.74 -5.58
N TYR A 190 -15.24 3.30 -5.11
CA TYR A 190 -14.57 4.38 -5.84
C TYR A 190 -14.02 3.91 -7.20
N SER A 191 -13.61 2.64 -7.29
CA SER A 191 -13.07 2.04 -8.49
C SER A 191 -14.12 1.91 -9.61
N PHE A 192 -15.29 1.31 -9.32
CA PHE A 192 -16.39 1.18 -10.28
C PHE A 192 -16.97 2.54 -10.67
N ILE A 193 -17.10 3.45 -9.72
CA ILE A 193 -17.53 4.82 -10.01
C ILE A 193 -16.54 5.48 -10.97
N SER A 194 -15.23 5.38 -10.70
CA SER A 194 -14.21 5.93 -11.59
C SER A 194 -14.27 5.32 -12.99
N LEU A 195 -14.45 4.01 -13.10
CA LEU A 195 -14.60 3.31 -14.38
C LEU A 195 -15.83 3.82 -15.14
N GLY A 196 -16.97 3.94 -14.46
CA GLY A 196 -18.22 4.45 -15.04
C GLY A 196 -18.09 5.90 -15.52
N LEU A 197 -17.46 6.77 -14.72
CA LEU A 197 -17.18 8.16 -15.09
C LEU A 197 -16.25 8.25 -16.32
N CYS A 198 -15.19 7.43 -16.37
CA CYS A 198 -14.31 7.37 -17.55
C CYS A 198 -15.06 6.87 -18.79
N ALA A 199 -15.85 5.80 -18.66
CA ALA A 199 -16.64 5.25 -19.76
C ALA A 199 -17.68 6.26 -20.28
N ALA A 200 -18.38 6.96 -19.39
CA ALA A 200 -19.32 8.01 -19.77
C ALA A 200 -18.63 9.18 -20.50
N LYS A 201 -17.44 9.58 -20.03
CA LYS A 201 -16.65 10.63 -20.68
C LYS A 201 -16.17 10.21 -22.07
N TRP A 202 -15.65 8.99 -22.21
CA TRP A 202 -15.29 8.45 -23.51
C TRP A 202 -16.50 8.41 -24.46
N ALA A 203 -17.65 7.91 -23.99
CA ALA A 203 -18.88 7.86 -24.77
C ALA A 203 -19.39 9.25 -25.21
N SER A 204 -19.08 10.31 -24.44
CA SER A 204 -19.53 11.68 -24.75
C SER A 204 -18.87 12.30 -26.00
N HIS A 205 -17.64 11.90 -26.33
CA HIS A 205 -16.94 12.39 -27.52
C HIS A 205 -16.80 11.33 -28.62
N GLY A 206 -17.10 10.05 -28.36
CA GLY A 206 -17.14 8.98 -29.37
C GLY A 206 -15.77 8.50 -29.88
N ASP A 207 -14.75 9.35 -29.85
CA ASP A 207 -13.41 9.02 -30.35
C ASP A 207 -12.53 8.37 -29.27
N VAL A 208 -11.72 7.38 -29.66
CA VAL A 208 -10.69 6.79 -28.78
C VAL A 208 -9.48 7.72 -28.75
N ARG A 209 -9.25 8.40 -27.62
CA ARG A 209 -8.08 9.26 -27.44
C ARG A 209 -6.81 8.45 -27.17
N GLY A 210 -5.68 9.13 -27.24
CA GLY A 210 -4.36 8.56 -26.98
C GLY A 210 -3.63 8.12 -28.25
N THR A 211 -2.41 7.64 -28.08
CA THR A 211 -1.50 7.23 -29.16
C THR A 211 -0.90 5.87 -28.83
N LEU A 212 -0.32 5.21 -29.84
CA LEU A 212 0.36 3.92 -29.65
C LEU A 212 1.56 4.02 -28.69
N ALA A 213 2.28 5.14 -28.70
CA ALA A 213 3.51 5.38 -27.92
C ALA A 213 3.28 6.19 -26.63
N GLY A 214 2.05 6.55 -26.32
CA GLY A 214 1.70 7.36 -25.15
C GLY A 214 1.90 8.87 -25.38
N ALA A 215 1.78 9.62 -24.29
CA ALA A 215 1.90 11.08 -24.28
C ALA A 215 3.22 11.56 -24.90
N SER A 216 3.15 12.47 -25.87
CA SER A 216 4.32 13.16 -26.40
C SER A 216 4.63 14.36 -25.52
N VAL A 217 5.87 14.45 -25.02
CA VAL A 217 6.38 15.62 -24.31
C VAL A 217 7.44 16.27 -25.21
N ASP A 218 7.53 17.60 -25.20
CA ASP A 218 8.43 18.37 -26.08
C ASP A 218 9.89 17.91 -26.01
N ALA A 219 10.33 17.47 -24.83
CA ALA A 219 11.65 16.91 -24.60
C ALA A 219 11.61 15.37 -24.50
N PRO A 220 12.36 14.63 -25.35
CA PRO A 220 12.46 13.16 -25.27
C PRO A 220 12.94 12.65 -23.90
N ARG A 221 13.76 13.45 -23.22
CA ARG A 221 14.26 13.16 -21.86
C ARG A 221 13.13 13.10 -20.84
N ASP A 222 12.19 14.03 -20.89
CA ASP A 222 11.09 14.12 -19.92
C ASP A 222 10.08 13.00 -20.18
N LYS A 223 9.86 12.64 -21.45
CA LYS A 223 9.13 11.43 -21.82
C LYS A 223 9.76 10.17 -21.23
N ALA A 224 11.09 10.02 -21.30
CA ALA A 224 11.77 8.87 -20.73
C ALA A 224 11.55 8.78 -19.21
N PHE A 225 11.68 9.88 -18.47
CA PHE A 225 11.42 9.88 -17.03
C PHE A 225 9.96 9.58 -16.67
N ASN A 226 9.00 10.09 -17.44
CA ASN A 226 7.58 9.77 -17.25
C ASN A 226 7.29 8.29 -17.43
N VAL A 227 7.92 7.64 -18.42
CA VAL A 227 7.82 6.19 -18.63
C VAL A 227 8.39 5.44 -17.42
N LEU A 228 9.56 5.84 -16.92
CA LEU A 228 10.17 5.22 -15.74
C LEU A 228 9.29 5.38 -14.49
N LEU A 229 8.74 6.59 -14.28
CA LEU A 229 7.81 6.87 -13.21
C LEU A 229 6.52 6.03 -13.33
N ALA A 230 6.00 5.84 -14.55
CA ALA A 230 4.85 4.98 -14.80
C ALA A 230 5.12 3.51 -14.44
N LEU A 231 6.34 2.99 -14.70
CA LEU A 231 6.73 1.65 -14.24
C LEU A 231 6.70 1.54 -12.72
N GLY A 232 7.16 2.57 -12.00
CA GLY A 232 7.09 2.63 -10.53
C GLY A 232 5.65 2.62 -10.01
N ASN A 233 4.76 3.41 -10.63
CA ASN A 233 3.34 3.43 -10.27
C ASN A 233 2.66 2.09 -10.51
N ILE A 234 2.98 1.40 -11.61
CA ILE A 234 2.47 0.03 -11.87
C ILE A 234 3.02 -0.95 -10.83
N ALA A 235 4.31 -0.84 -10.47
CA ALA A 235 4.94 -1.67 -9.44
C ALA A 235 4.22 -1.51 -8.09
N PHE A 236 3.92 -0.27 -7.71
CA PHE A 236 3.15 0.05 -6.50
C PHE A 236 1.76 -0.59 -6.54
N SER A 237 1.04 -0.49 -7.67
CA SER A 237 -0.30 -1.06 -7.83
C SER A 237 -0.35 -2.58 -7.66
N TYR A 238 0.76 -3.31 -7.81
CA TYR A 238 0.81 -4.77 -7.61
C TYR A 238 1.51 -5.19 -6.30
N THR A 239 1.73 -4.26 -5.38
CA THR A 239 2.43 -4.54 -4.12
C THR A 239 1.47 -5.07 -3.06
N PHE A 240 1.64 -6.33 -2.66
CA PHE A 240 1.03 -6.93 -1.45
C PHE A 240 1.91 -8.02 -0.81
N ALA A 241 3.09 -8.26 -1.37
CA ALA A 241 3.96 -9.36 -0.97
C ALA A 241 4.44 -9.23 0.49
N ASP A 242 4.56 -8.00 0.99
CA ASP A 242 4.97 -7.63 2.33
C ASP A 242 3.94 -7.94 3.42
N VAL A 243 2.70 -8.24 3.03
CA VAL A 243 1.61 -8.71 3.93
C VAL A 243 1.13 -10.11 3.58
N LEU A 244 1.75 -10.78 2.59
CA LEU A 244 1.29 -12.06 2.07
C LEU A 244 1.33 -13.17 3.13
N ILE A 245 2.43 -13.24 3.89
CA ILE A 245 2.63 -14.29 4.90
C ILE A 245 1.67 -14.07 6.08
N GLU A 246 1.44 -12.83 6.45
CA GLU A 246 0.52 -12.41 7.50
C GLU A 246 -0.93 -12.73 7.11
N ILE A 247 -1.33 -12.49 5.85
CA ILE A 247 -2.62 -12.96 5.33
C ILE A 247 -2.69 -14.49 5.36
N GLN A 248 -1.62 -15.18 4.95
CA GLN A 248 -1.56 -16.64 4.94
C GLN A 248 -1.64 -17.25 6.35
N ASP A 249 -1.12 -16.56 7.37
CA ASP A 249 -1.18 -16.99 8.77
C ASP A 249 -2.63 -17.04 9.32
N THR A 250 -3.56 -16.29 8.72
CA THR A 250 -4.99 -16.33 9.09
C THR A 250 -5.75 -17.53 8.53
N LEU A 251 -5.17 -18.26 7.57
CA LEU A 251 -5.87 -19.30 6.82
C LEU A 251 -6.07 -20.57 7.62
N LYS A 252 -7.29 -21.11 7.56
CA LYS A 252 -7.60 -22.42 8.11
C LYS A 252 -6.92 -23.54 7.32
N SER A 253 -6.61 -24.64 8.00
CA SER A 253 -6.07 -25.87 7.41
C SER A 253 -6.77 -27.05 8.06
N PRO A 254 -7.28 -28.06 7.30
CA PRO A 254 -7.09 -28.30 5.85
C PRO A 254 -8.01 -27.47 4.91
N PRO A 255 -7.65 -27.32 3.61
CA PRO A 255 -6.40 -27.77 2.98
C PRO A 255 -5.20 -26.88 3.38
N ALA A 256 -3.98 -27.36 3.12
CA ALA A 256 -2.75 -26.65 3.47
C ALA A 256 -2.77 -25.16 3.05
N GLU A 257 -2.27 -24.29 3.92
CA GLU A 257 -2.38 -22.83 3.82
C GLU A 257 -1.78 -22.32 2.50
N ASN A 258 -0.68 -22.92 2.05
CA ASN A 258 -0.04 -22.57 0.78
C ASN A 258 -0.92 -22.86 -0.45
N LYS A 259 -1.76 -23.91 -0.45
CA LYS A 259 -2.67 -24.24 -1.55
C LYS A 259 -3.81 -23.22 -1.60
N THR A 260 -4.37 -22.92 -0.43
CA THR A 260 -5.41 -21.89 -0.26
C THR A 260 -4.88 -20.52 -0.70
N MET A 261 -3.68 -20.14 -0.24
CA MET A 261 -3.06 -18.84 -0.55
C MET A 261 -2.73 -18.68 -2.04
N LYS A 262 -2.26 -19.74 -2.72
CA LYS A 262 -2.01 -19.69 -4.17
C LYS A 262 -3.30 -19.49 -4.98
N ARG A 263 -4.39 -20.17 -4.59
CA ARG A 263 -5.71 -19.96 -5.22
C ARG A 263 -6.23 -18.56 -4.98
N ALA A 264 -6.13 -18.07 -3.74
CA ALA A 264 -6.51 -16.70 -3.40
C ALA A 264 -5.69 -15.67 -4.18
N SER A 265 -4.38 -15.88 -4.30
CA SER A 265 -3.48 -15.01 -5.09
C SER A 265 -3.84 -15.01 -6.57
N LEU A 266 -4.17 -16.17 -7.15
CA LEU A 266 -4.62 -16.26 -8.53
C LEU A 266 -5.92 -15.46 -8.74
N TYR A 267 -6.93 -15.68 -7.90
CA TYR A 267 -8.23 -14.99 -8.01
C TYR A 267 -8.09 -13.48 -7.77
N GLY A 268 -7.40 -13.08 -6.71
CA GLY A 268 -7.21 -11.67 -6.35
C GLY A 268 -6.45 -10.89 -7.42
N LEU A 269 -5.31 -11.43 -7.89
CA LEU A 269 -4.52 -10.76 -8.93
C LEU A 269 -5.22 -10.77 -10.29
N SER A 270 -5.88 -11.86 -10.67
CA SER A 270 -6.61 -11.90 -11.96
C SER A 270 -7.75 -10.88 -11.98
N MET A 271 -8.54 -10.83 -10.91
CA MET A 271 -9.63 -9.86 -10.77
C MET A 271 -9.11 -8.43 -10.80
N THR A 272 -8.04 -8.16 -10.04
CA THR A 272 -7.44 -6.82 -9.97
C THR A 272 -6.83 -6.40 -11.30
N THR A 273 -6.15 -7.29 -12.01
CA THR A 273 -5.54 -7.01 -13.32
C THR A 273 -6.58 -6.72 -14.39
N VAL A 274 -7.67 -7.49 -14.44
CA VAL A 274 -8.80 -7.16 -15.34
C VAL A 274 -9.32 -5.77 -15.02
N PHE A 275 -9.51 -5.47 -13.74
CA PHE A 275 -10.00 -4.17 -13.31
C PHE A 275 -9.03 -3.02 -13.66
N TYR A 276 -7.74 -3.23 -13.48
CA TYR A 276 -6.69 -2.27 -13.78
C TYR A 276 -6.56 -1.99 -15.27
N LEU A 277 -6.66 -3.02 -16.10
CA LEU A 277 -6.72 -2.88 -17.55
C LEU A 277 -7.96 -2.11 -17.97
N LEU A 278 -9.14 -2.45 -17.41
CA LEU A 278 -10.37 -1.72 -17.71
C LEU A 278 -10.25 -0.24 -17.33
N LEU A 279 -9.87 0.08 -16.10
CA LEU A 279 -9.79 1.47 -15.66
C LEU A 279 -8.67 2.24 -16.36
N GLY A 280 -7.48 1.66 -16.50
CA GLY A 280 -6.34 2.30 -17.15
C GLY A 280 -6.63 2.59 -18.62
N CYS A 281 -7.17 1.62 -19.36
CA CYS A 281 -7.49 1.78 -20.78
C CYS A 281 -8.70 2.69 -20.99
N THR A 282 -9.77 2.56 -20.21
CA THR A 282 -10.94 3.46 -20.36
C THR A 282 -10.61 4.90 -19.97
N GLY A 283 -9.81 5.09 -18.92
CA GLY A 283 -9.27 6.40 -18.57
C GLY A 283 -8.40 6.97 -19.70
N TYR A 284 -7.55 6.16 -20.32
CA TYR A 284 -6.74 6.62 -21.46
C TYR A 284 -7.59 6.94 -22.70
N ALA A 285 -8.62 6.15 -22.99
CA ALA A 285 -9.57 6.44 -24.06
C ALA A 285 -10.35 7.75 -23.81
N ALA A 286 -10.68 8.04 -22.55
CA ALA A 286 -11.42 9.24 -22.17
C ALA A 286 -10.58 10.52 -22.16
N PHE A 287 -9.31 10.44 -21.75
CA PHE A 287 -8.47 11.63 -21.52
C PHE A 287 -7.29 11.74 -22.48
N GLY A 288 -6.85 10.66 -23.12
CA GLY A 288 -5.67 10.65 -23.96
C GLY A 288 -4.42 11.06 -23.19
N ASN A 289 -3.60 11.92 -23.80
CA ASN A 289 -2.34 12.38 -23.21
C ASN A 289 -2.54 13.25 -21.96
N ASP A 290 -3.74 13.80 -21.78
CA ASP A 290 -4.13 14.64 -20.64
C ASP A 290 -4.71 13.85 -19.48
N ALA A 291 -4.51 12.52 -19.46
CA ALA A 291 -4.96 11.69 -18.35
C ALA A 291 -4.39 12.23 -17.02
N PRO A 292 -5.25 12.52 -16.03
CA PRO A 292 -4.82 13.09 -14.76
C PRO A 292 -4.02 12.07 -13.94
N GLY A 293 -3.04 12.54 -13.17
CA GLY A 293 -2.22 11.69 -12.30
C GLY A 293 -3.02 10.91 -11.26
N ASN A 294 -4.13 11.48 -10.76
CA ASN A 294 -5.14 10.76 -9.99
C ASN A 294 -6.50 10.99 -10.65
N ILE A 295 -7.07 9.90 -11.18
CA ILE A 295 -8.28 9.90 -12.02
C ILE A 295 -9.53 10.50 -11.37
N LEU A 296 -9.62 10.47 -10.04
CA LEU A 296 -10.76 11.05 -9.29
C LEU A 296 -10.56 12.52 -8.91
N THR A 297 -9.44 13.11 -9.35
CA THR A 297 -9.04 14.49 -9.00
C THR A 297 -8.62 15.26 -10.26
N GLY A 298 -8.10 16.48 -10.09
CA GLY A 298 -7.42 17.18 -11.20
C GLY A 298 -8.31 17.63 -12.35
N LEU A 299 -9.55 18.04 -12.07
CA LEU A 299 -10.53 18.53 -13.07
C LEU A 299 -11.03 17.45 -14.05
N ALA A 300 -10.73 16.18 -13.78
CA ALA A 300 -11.18 15.05 -14.60
C ALA A 300 -12.70 15.01 -14.74
N PHE A 301 -13.38 15.22 -13.61
CA PHE A 301 -14.83 15.15 -13.45
C PHE A 301 -15.32 16.27 -12.51
N TYR A 302 -16.42 16.92 -12.89
CA TYR A 302 -17.12 17.91 -12.07
C TYR A 302 -18.60 17.56 -11.91
N GLU A 303 -19.18 16.92 -12.92
CA GLU A 303 -20.55 16.42 -12.90
C GLU A 303 -20.56 14.93 -13.30
N PRO A 304 -21.44 14.11 -12.71
CA PRO A 304 -22.32 14.45 -11.58
C PRO A 304 -21.52 14.61 -10.27
N TYR A 305 -21.63 15.78 -9.63
CA TYR A 305 -20.76 16.17 -8.49
C TYR A 305 -20.85 15.20 -7.31
N TRP A 306 -22.07 14.75 -6.98
CA TRP A 306 -22.34 13.82 -5.87
C TRP A 306 -21.65 12.47 -6.06
N LEU A 307 -21.50 12.01 -7.31
CA LEU A 307 -20.88 10.73 -7.61
C LEU A 307 -19.36 10.82 -7.43
N VAL A 308 -18.77 11.95 -7.82
CA VAL A 308 -17.36 12.26 -7.56
C VAL A 308 -17.10 12.38 -6.05
N ASP A 309 -18.03 12.97 -5.30
CA ASP A 309 -17.96 13.05 -3.84
C ASP A 309 -17.99 11.66 -3.20
N VAL A 310 -18.95 10.81 -3.59
CA VAL A 310 -19.05 9.43 -3.07
C VAL A 310 -17.76 8.66 -3.35
N ALA A 311 -17.20 8.75 -4.56
CA ALA A 311 -15.94 8.08 -4.89
C ALA A 311 -14.79 8.56 -4.01
N ASN A 312 -14.62 9.87 -3.84
CA ASN A 312 -13.54 10.41 -3.01
C ASN A 312 -13.74 10.14 -1.51
N VAL A 313 -14.98 10.12 -1.01
CA VAL A 313 -15.30 9.70 0.37
C VAL A 313 -14.97 8.22 0.58
N CYS A 314 -15.28 7.36 -0.39
CA CYS A 314 -14.87 5.96 -0.36
C CYS A 314 -13.34 5.82 -0.29
N VAL A 315 -12.57 6.61 -1.06
CA VAL A 315 -11.10 6.64 -0.95
C VAL A 315 -10.66 7.04 0.46
N ILE A 316 -11.22 8.12 1.02
CA ILE A 316 -10.85 8.60 2.36
C ILE A 316 -11.11 7.52 3.42
N VAL A 317 -12.29 6.87 3.39
CA VAL A 317 -12.67 5.82 4.34
C VAL A 317 -11.77 4.59 4.18
N HIS A 318 -11.49 4.16 2.94
CA HIS A 318 -10.58 3.04 2.70
C HIS A 318 -9.20 3.34 3.29
N LEU A 319 -8.61 4.48 2.91
CA LEU A 319 -7.26 4.85 3.34
C LEU A 319 -7.19 5.11 4.84
N ALA A 320 -8.29 5.51 5.49
CA ALA A 320 -8.35 5.64 6.93
C ALA A 320 -8.11 4.30 7.65
N GLY A 321 -8.74 3.23 7.18
CA GLY A 321 -8.55 1.88 7.70
C GLY A 321 -7.22 1.28 7.29
N ALA A 322 -6.86 1.38 6.01
CA ALA A 322 -5.60 0.84 5.48
C ALA A 322 -4.37 1.46 6.18
N TYR A 323 -4.40 2.77 6.46
CA TYR A 323 -3.33 3.44 7.22
C TYR A 323 -3.07 2.76 8.56
N GLN A 324 -4.13 2.37 9.29
CA GLN A 324 -3.95 1.67 10.57
C GLN A 324 -3.32 0.28 10.38
N VAL A 325 -3.76 -0.49 9.37
CA VAL A 325 -3.17 -1.82 9.07
C VAL A 325 -1.67 -1.72 8.80
N PHE A 326 -1.23 -0.71 8.03
CA PHE A 326 0.19 -0.51 7.71
C PHE A 326 0.99 0.14 8.85
N ALA A 327 0.36 0.93 9.72
CA ALA A 327 1.03 1.60 10.83
C ALA A 327 1.28 0.67 12.03
N GLN A 328 0.39 -0.30 12.30
CA GLN A 328 0.53 -1.20 13.45
C GLN A 328 1.86 -1.98 13.47
N PRO A 329 2.36 -2.59 12.37
CA PRO A 329 3.65 -3.28 12.37
C PRO A 329 4.83 -2.35 12.70
N ILE A 330 4.77 -1.09 12.28
CA ILE A 330 5.80 -0.08 12.61
C ILE A 330 5.75 0.24 14.10
N PHE A 331 4.54 0.48 14.64
CA PHE A 331 4.35 0.75 16.07
C PHE A 331 4.79 -0.42 16.93
N ALA A 332 4.30 -1.63 16.65
CA ALA A 332 4.63 -2.83 17.41
C ALA A 332 6.15 -3.05 17.47
N ARG A 333 6.85 -2.86 16.34
CA ARG A 333 8.30 -3.04 16.26
C ARG A 333 9.09 -2.00 17.07
N LEU A 334 8.69 -0.73 16.99
CA LEU A 334 9.37 0.36 17.69
C LEU A 334 9.04 0.36 19.18
N GLU A 335 7.79 0.10 19.56
CA GLU A 335 7.36 -0.05 20.95
C GLU A 335 8.14 -1.19 21.62
N SER A 336 8.21 -2.36 20.97
CA SER A 336 8.98 -3.51 21.48
C SER A 336 10.48 -3.22 21.60
N TYR A 337 11.04 -2.48 20.64
CA TYR A 337 12.45 -2.08 20.70
C TYR A 337 12.75 -1.19 21.90
N VAL A 338 11.93 -0.16 22.11
CA VAL A 338 12.10 0.81 23.19
C VAL A 338 11.89 0.13 24.54
N ALA A 339 10.86 -0.72 24.68
CA ALA A 339 10.60 -1.49 25.89
C ALA A 339 11.76 -2.42 26.26
N CYS A 340 12.34 -3.11 25.27
CA CYS A 340 13.50 -4.00 25.48
C CYS A 340 14.78 -3.23 25.80
N ARG A 341 14.96 -2.02 25.22
CA ARG A 341 16.16 -1.19 25.42
C ARG A 341 16.21 -0.51 26.79
N TRP A 342 15.05 -0.23 27.39
CA TRP A 342 14.90 0.40 28.70
C TRP A 342 13.85 -0.33 29.55
N PRO A 343 14.12 -1.56 30.01
CA PRO A 343 13.15 -2.37 30.76
C PRO A 343 12.78 -1.75 32.12
N ASP A 344 13.72 -1.07 32.77
CA ASP A 344 13.55 -0.52 34.13
C ASP A 344 12.86 0.86 34.16
N ALA A 345 12.65 1.48 33.01
CA ALA A 345 12.04 2.80 32.92
C ALA A 345 10.51 2.68 33.13
N LYS A 346 10.07 2.81 34.38
CA LYS A 346 8.64 2.72 34.75
C LYS A 346 7.74 3.67 33.96
N ILE A 347 8.21 4.86 33.59
CA ILE A 347 7.45 5.83 32.77
C ILE A 347 7.21 5.28 31.34
N ILE A 348 8.11 4.43 30.84
CA ILE A 348 8.07 3.87 29.49
C ILE A 348 7.20 2.60 29.47
N ASN A 349 7.33 1.73 30.47
CA ASN A 349 6.71 0.40 30.46
C ASN A 349 5.43 0.28 31.30
N ALA A 350 5.07 1.29 32.11
CA ALA A 350 3.83 1.25 32.88
C ALA A 350 2.61 1.69 32.06
N THR A 351 1.53 0.93 32.19
CA THR A 351 0.19 1.33 31.74
C THR A 351 -0.52 2.02 32.90
N TYR A 352 -0.90 3.28 32.71
CA TYR A 352 -1.62 4.08 33.71
C TYR A 352 -3.10 4.09 33.38
N TYR A 353 -3.97 3.87 34.37
CA TYR A 353 -5.41 3.93 34.17
C TYR A 353 -5.92 5.34 34.49
N VAL A 354 -6.27 6.11 33.47
CA VAL A 354 -6.79 7.46 33.63
C VAL A 354 -8.32 7.39 33.65
N ARG A 355 -8.93 7.99 34.68
CA ARG A 355 -10.39 8.08 34.81
C ARG A 355 -10.90 9.21 33.91
N VAL A 356 -11.83 8.90 33.01
CA VAL A 356 -12.38 9.89 32.08
C VAL A 356 -13.31 10.86 32.82
N PRO A 357 -13.10 12.18 32.74
CA PRO A 357 -14.02 13.16 33.32
C PRO A 357 -15.43 12.97 32.73
N GLY A 358 -16.43 12.70 33.57
CA GLY A 358 -17.82 12.49 33.14
C GLY A 358 -18.28 11.04 32.94
N ARG A 359 -17.38 10.05 32.99
CA ARG A 359 -17.74 8.61 33.07
C ARG A 359 -16.94 7.90 34.18
N PRO A 360 -17.42 7.96 35.44
CA PRO A 360 -16.68 7.44 36.60
C PRO A 360 -16.41 5.92 36.57
N SER A 361 -17.14 5.15 35.76
CA SER A 361 -16.98 3.69 35.61
C SER A 361 -16.05 3.25 34.46
N SER A 362 -15.48 4.18 33.69
CA SER A 362 -14.61 3.86 32.55
C SER A 362 -13.19 4.36 32.79
N SER A 363 -12.29 3.43 33.13
CA SER A 363 -10.85 3.66 33.24
C SER A 363 -10.21 3.33 31.89
N VAL A 364 -9.47 4.27 31.29
CA VAL A 364 -8.77 4.02 30.02
C VAL A 364 -7.31 3.71 30.29
N PRO A 365 -6.77 2.58 29.79
CA PRO A 365 -5.34 2.29 29.88
C PRO A 365 -4.57 3.25 28.96
N VAL A 366 -3.64 4.00 29.53
CA VAL A 366 -2.75 4.92 28.83
C VAL A 366 -1.31 4.46 29.04
N ALA A 367 -0.66 4.07 27.95
CA ALA A 367 0.77 3.79 27.94
C ALA A 367 1.51 5.01 27.36
N PRO A 368 2.27 5.79 28.17
CA PRO A 368 2.90 7.03 27.72
C PRO A 368 3.85 6.81 26.54
N LEU A 369 4.57 5.68 26.52
CA LEU A 369 5.40 5.27 25.38
C LEU A 369 4.58 5.20 24.09
N LYS A 370 3.47 4.46 24.10
CA LYS A 370 2.61 4.28 22.92
C LYS A 370 2.06 5.63 22.45
N LEU A 371 1.59 6.45 23.40
CA LEU A 371 1.05 7.77 23.11
C LEU A 371 2.08 8.66 22.40
N VAL A 372 3.26 8.85 23.01
CA VAL A 372 4.31 9.74 22.47
C VAL A 372 4.87 9.20 21.16
N LEU A 373 5.23 7.91 21.10
CA LEU A 373 5.86 7.31 19.94
C LEU A 373 4.94 7.35 18.71
N ARG A 374 3.68 6.93 18.85
CA ARG A 374 2.71 6.99 17.75
C ARG A 374 2.46 8.43 17.29
N THR A 375 2.40 9.38 18.23
CA THR A 375 2.27 10.80 17.89
C THR A 375 3.45 11.31 17.07
N VAL A 376 4.69 11.03 17.50
CA VAL A 376 5.90 11.44 16.78
C VAL A 376 5.94 10.84 15.37
N ILE A 377 5.62 9.56 15.22
CA ILE A 377 5.62 8.90 13.91
C ILE A 377 4.59 9.52 12.98
N ILE A 378 3.35 9.74 13.46
CA ILE A 378 2.29 10.32 12.62
C ILE A 378 2.62 11.75 12.23
N MET A 379 3.08 12.58 13.17
CA MET A 379 3.53 13.95 12.89
C MET A 379 4.65 13.98 11.86
N PHE A 380 5.63 13.08 11.99
CA PHE A 380 6.72 12.96 11.03
C PHE A 380 6.24 12.54 9.64
N THR A 381 5.37 11.53 9.56
CA THR A 381 4.75 11.09 8.29
C THR A 381 3.96 12.22 7.63
N THR A 382 3.15 12.94 8.39
CA THR A 382 2.36 14.08 7.87
C THR A 382 3.28 15.22 7.40
N LEU A 383 4.36 15.51 8.13
CA LEU A 383 5.37 16.49 7.70
C LEU A 383 6.00 16.10 6.36
N VAL A 384 6.43 14.84 6.20
CA VAL A 384 7.03 14.37 4.94
C VAL A 384 6.02 14.45 3.80
N ALA A 385 4.76 14.08 4.03
CA ALA A 385 3.69 14.22 3.03
C ALA A 385 3.50 15.68 2.59
N MET A 386 3.60 16.64 3.52
CA MET A 386 3.51 18.07 3.22
C MET A 386 4.71 18.59 2.44
N LEU A 387 5.92 18.06 2.70
CA LEU A 387 7.14 18.45 1.99
C LEU A 387 7.21 17.87 0.56
N LEU A 388 6.58 16.71 0.34
CA LEU A 388 6.61 15.99 -0.93
C LEU A 388 5.18 15.64 -1.43
N PRO A 389 4.31 16.63 -1.73
CA PRO A 389 2.91 16.40 -2.09
C PRO A 389 2.71 15.91 -3.53
N PHE A 390 3.66 15.12 -4.07
CA PHE A 390 3.68 14.68 -5.47
C PHE A 390 3.14 13.25 -5.59
N PHE A 391 1.84 13.12 -5.83
CA PHE A 391 1.13 11.84 -5.83
C PHE A 391 1.84 10.74 -6.65
N ASN A 392 2.06 10.97 -7.95
CA ASN A 392 2.70 9.98 -8.82
C ASN A 392 4.15 9.69 -8.39
N ALA A 393 4.94 10.72 -8.11
CA ALA A 393 6.35 10.58 -7.75
C ALA A 393 6.53 9.73 -6.48
N VAL A 394 5.73 10.01 -5.44
CA VAL A 394 5.79 9.28 -4.17
C VAL A 394 5.33 7.84 -4.35
N LEU A 395 4.18 7.59 -5.00
CA LEU A 395 3.70 6.22 -5.27
C LEU A 395 4.71 5.43 -6.10
N GLY A 396 5.25 6.05 -7.15
CA GLY A 396 6.25 5.42 -8.01
C GLY A 396 7.53 5.06 -7.26
N LEU A 397 7.99 5.92 -6.34
CA LEU A 397 9.16 5.65 -5.50
C LEU A 397 8.90 4.50 -4.52
N ILE A 398 7.73 4.48 -3.86
CA ILE A 398 7.34 3.39 -2.95
C ILE A 398 7.30 2.07 -3.72
N GLY A 399 6.63 2.03 -4.87
CA GLY A 399 6.56 0.86 -5.74
C GLY A 399 7.95 0.37 -6.17
N ALA A 400 8.83 1.28 -6.57
CA ALA A 400 10.18 0.94 -6.98
C ALA A 400 11.03 0.35 -5.82
N LEU A 401 10.94 0.94 -4.63
CA LEU A 401 11.70 0.48 -3.46
C LEU A 401 11.14 -0.80 -2.85
N GLY A 402 9.84 -1.07 -2.99
CA GLY A 402 9.19 -2.29 -2.49
C GLY A 402 9.26 -3.47 -3.45
N PHE A 403 9.04 -3.24 -4.75
CA PHE A 403 8.79 -4.30 -5.72
C PHE A 403 9.95 -5.28 -5.88
N TRP A 404 11.15 -4.81 -6.22
CA TRP A 404 12.28 -5.74 -6.38
C TRP A 404 12.64 -6.49 -5.09
N PRO A 405 12.93 -5.82 -3.95
CA PRO A 405 13.41 -6.55 -2.79
C PRO A 405 12.32 -7.47 -2.21
N LEU A 406 11.10 -6.98 -2.01
CA LEU A 406 10.05 -7.68 -1.26
C LEU A 406 9.18 -8.57 -2.15
N SER A 407 8.82 -8.12 -3.35
CA SER A 407 7.95 -8.90 -4.25
C SER A 407 8.72 -9.88 -5.13
N VAL A 408 10.04 -9.69 -5.34
CA VAL A 408 10.82 -10.52 -6.28
C VAL A 408 12.02 -11.20 -5.63
N TYR A 409 13.00 -10.45 -5.14
CA TYR A 409 14.30 -10.96 -4.69
C TYR A 409 14.18 -11.94 -3.52
N PHE A 410 13.50 -11.56 -2.44
CA PHE A 410 13.36 -12.43 -1.26
C PHE A 410 12.52 -13.69 -1.57
N PRO A 411 11.36 -13.62 -2.24
CA PRO A 411 10.62 -14.81 -2.64
C PRO A 411 11.45 -15.78 -3.50
N VAL A 412 12.17 -15.25 -4.50
CA VAL A 412 13.03 -16.06 -5.38
C VAL A 412 14.19 -16.68 -4.60
N SER A 413 14.86 -15.89 -3.75
CA SER A 413 16.00 -16.36 -2.95
C SER A 413 15.59 -17.43 -1.94
N MET A 414 14.47 -17.21 -1.23
CA MET A 414 13.90 -18.22 -0.31
C MET A 414 13.48 -19.48 -1.05
N HIS A 415 12.94 -19.37 -2.26
CA HIS A 415 12.59 -20.53 -3.08
C HIS A 415 13.81 -21.36 -3.49
N ILE A 416 14.88 -20.70 -3.95
CA ILE A 416 16.16 -21.33 -4.27
C ILE A 416 16.73 -22.05 -3.04
N ALA A 417 16.71 -21.39 -1.87
CA ALA A 417 17.18 -21.96 -0.62
C ALA A 417 16.34 -23.18 -0.18
N ARG A 418 15.01 -23.08 -0.26
CA ARG A 418 14.07 -24.16 0.10
C ARG A 418 14.29 -25.41 -0.72
N LEU A 419 14.35 -25.27 -2.04
CA LEU A 419 14.53 -26.40 -2.96
C LEU A 419 15.99 -26.81 -3.15
N LYS A 420 16.94 -26.10 -2.53
CA LYS A 420 18.38 -26.32 -2.68
C LYS A 420 18.81 -26.36 -4.16
N ILE A 421 18.25 -25.47 -4.98
CA ILE A 421 18.52 -25.41 -6.43
C ILE A 421 20.01 -25.09 -6.63
N ARG A 422 20.72 -25.93 -7.39
CA ARG A 422 22.16 -25.76 -7.59
C ARG A 422 22.43 -24.61 -8.55
N ARG A 423 23.49 -23.84 -8.25
CA ARG A 423 24.00 -22.81 -9.17
C ARG A 423 24.41 -23.46 -10.48
N GLY A 424 24.03 -22.84 -11.60
CA GLY A 424 24.31 -23.37 -12.94
C GLY A 424 23.20 -24.25 -13.53
N GLU A 425 22.19 -24.64 -12.75
CA GLU A 425 21.00 -25.29 -13.32
C GLU A 425 20.15 -24.29 -14.12
N GLY A 426 19.47 -24.74 -15.19
CA GLY A 426 18.64 -23.85 -16.02
C GLY A 426 17.56 -23.11 -15.24
N ARG A 427 16.95 -23.76 -14.25
CA ARG A 427 15.97 -23.12 -13.34
C ARG A 427 16.60 -22.00 -12.52
N TRP A 428 17.85 -22.15 -12.09
CA TRP A 428 18.56 -21.10 -11.36
C TRP A 428 18.82 -19.89 -12.25
N TYR A 429 19.28 -20.10 -13.50
CA TYR A 429 19.50 -19.00 -14.45
C TYR A 429 18.21 -18.23 -14.74
N TRP A 430 17.09 -18.92 -14.94
CA TRP A 430 15.81 -18.26 -15.16
C TRP A 430 15.42 -17.41 -13.94
N LEU A 431 15.40 -17.99 -12.74
CA LEU A 431 15.06 -17.25 -11.52
C LEU A 431 15.94 -16.00 -11.30
N GLN A 432 17.25 -16.12 -11.56
CA GLN A 432 18.19 -14.99 -11.46
C GLN A 432 17.95 -13.95 -12.55
N ALA A 433 17.73 -14.36 -13.80
CA ALA A 433 17.45 -13.44 -14.90
C ALA A 433 16.16 -12.65 -14.66
N MET A 434 15.09 -13.30 -14.18
CA MET A 434 13.86 -12.63 -13.78
C MET A 434 14.12 -11.56 -12.72
N SER A 435 14.81 -11.95 -11.64
CA SER A 435 15.11 -11.05 -10.53
C SER A 435 15.98 -9.87 -10.97
N PHE A 436 16.94 -10.10 -11.86
CA PHE A 436 17.81 -9.07 -12.41
C PHE A 436 17.05 -8.08 -13.30
N VAL A 437 16.15 -8.55 -14.18
CA VAL A 437 15.30 -7.65 -14.98
C VAL A 437 14.41 -6.79 -14.08
N CYS A 438 13.78 -7.38 -13.06
CA CYS A 438 12.98 -6.62 -12.10
C CYS A 438 13.81 -5.61 -11.28
N LEU A 439 15.09 -5.93 -10.99
CA LEU A 439 16.02 -4.98 -10.36
C LEU A 439 16.24 -3.76 -11.25
N LEU A 440 16.56 -3.99 -12.53
CA LEU A 440 16.79 -2.90 -13.48
C LEU A 440 15.55 -2.01 -13.63
N ILE A 441 14.36 -2.61 -13.72
CA ILE A 441 13.09 -1.87 -13.76
C ILE A 441 12.90 -1.02 -12.49
N SER A 442 13.17 -1.60 -11.31
CA SER A 442 13.00 -0.89 -10.03
C SER A 442 14.01 0.24 -9.85
N LEU A 443 15.26 0.05 -10.28
CA LEU A 443 16.27 1.11 -10.29
C LEU A 443 15.88 2.24 -11.23
N ALA A 444 15.43 1.90 -12.45
CA ALA A 444 15.01 2.88 -13.42
C ALA A 444 13.76 3.65 -12.94
N ALA A 445 12.78 2.97 -12.37
CA ALA A 445 11.60 3.58 -11.76
C ALA A 445 11.97 4.52 -10.60
N SER A 446 12.92 4.12 -9.74
CA SER A 446 13.43 4.98 -8.67
C SER A 446 14.04 6.27 -9.22
N ILE A 447 14.81 6.19 -10.31
CA ILE A 447 15.40 7.35 -10.97
C ILE A 447 14.31 8.27 -11.53
N GLY A 448 13.28 7.72 -12.19
CA GLY A 448 12.13 8.47 -12.69
C GLY A 448 11.40 9.25 -11.59
N SER A 449 11.09 8.57 -10.48
CA SER A 449 10.43 9.18 -9.33
C SER A 449 11.26 10.26 -8.66
N VAL A 450 12.56 10.04 -8.45
CA VAL A 450 13.44 11.04 -7.85
C VAL A 450 13.60 12.26 -8.77
N GLN A 451 13.70 12.05 -10.08
CA GLN A 451 13.76 13.16 -11.03
C GLN A 451 12.48 13.99 -11.01
N ASP A 452 11.30 13.36 -10.95
CA ASP A 452 10.02 14.06 -10.87
C ASP A 452 9.89 14.84 -9.56
N ILE A 453 10.29 14.27 -8.43
CA ILE A 453 10.37 14.97 -7.13
C ILE A 453 11.27 16.21 -7.24
N VAL A 454 12.50 16.04 -7.75
CA VAL A 454 13.48 17.14 -7.87
C VAL A 454 12.98 18.22 -8.83
N HIS A 455 12.31 17.84 -9.91
CA HIS A 455 11.73 18.80 -10.86
C HIS A 455 10.61 19.60 -10.20
N ASN A 456 9.65 18.93 -9.55
CA ASN A 456 8.52 19.59 -8.91
C ASN A 456 8.94 20.45 -7.69
N LEU A 457 9.99 20.06 -6.96
CA LEU A 457 10.54 20.87 -5.86
C LEU A 457 11.14 22.22 -6.32
N LYS A 458 11.59 22.32 -7.58
CA LYS A 458 12.12 23.59 -8.11
C LYS A 458 11.03 24.64 -8.36
N THR A 459 9.81 24.19 -8.60
CA THR A 459 8.65 25.04 -8.92
C THR A 459 7.67 25.15 -7.75
N ALA A 460 7.75 24.24 -6.78
CA ALA A 460 6.93 24.28 -5.58
C ALA A 460 7.29 25.50 -4.72
N THR A 461 6.30 26.35 -4.43
CA THR A 461 6.40 27.27 -3.29
C THR A 461 6.16 26.45 -2.02
N PRO A 462 7.15 26.36 -1.10
CA PRO A 462 6.88 25.76 0.19
C PRO A 462 5.92 26.70 0.93
N PHE A 463 4.69 26.21 1.12
CA PHE A 463 3.57 26.82 1.85
C PHE A 463 2.69 27.81 1.06
#